data_AF-A0A060PMP8-F1
#
_entry.id   AF-A0A060PMP8-F1
#
_cell.length_a   1.000
_cell.length_b   1.000
_cell.length_c   1.000
_cell.angle_alpha   90.00
_cell.angle_beta   90.00
_cell.angle_gamma   90.00
#
_symmetry.space_group_name_H-M   'P 1'
#
loop_
_entity.id
_entity.type
_entity.pdbx_description
1 polymer ?
#
loop_
_entity_poly.entity_id
_entity_poly.type
_entity_poly.pdbx_seq_one_letter_code
_entity_poly.pdbx_strand_id
1 'polypeptide(L)'
;HIANGMYGLILVEPAGGLPRVDREYYVMQGEFYTTGKTLAPGLQPLDTAKLTSERPEYVVFNGKMGALLNDGVLRAKVGETVRLFVGNGGPNLISSFHMIGEIFDTVYTEGAIGGGAPAKNVQTTLIPAGGAAIVELTVQVPGRFLLVDH
;
A
#
# COMPACT_ATOMS: atom_id res chain seq x y z
N HIS A 1 19.44 -4.08 -1.27
CA HIS A 1 18.57 -4.91 -0.41
C HIS A 1 17.11 -4.50 -0.51
N ILE A 2 16.73 -3.31 -0.01
CA ILE A 2 15.33 -2.81 -0.06
C ILE A 2 14.78 -2.81 -1.50
N ALA A 3 15.51 -2.23 -2.46
CA ALA A 3 15.13 -2.21 -3.89
C ALA A 3 14.96 -3.60 -4.54
N ASN A 4 15.38 -4.68 -3.88
CA ASN A 4 15.16 -6.06 -4.32
C ASN A 4 13.99 -6.74 -3.57
N GLY A 5 13.20 -5.99 -2.80
CA GLY A 5 12.01 -6.50 -2.10
C GLY A 5 12.23 -6.97 -0.66
N MET A 6 13.36 -6.65 -0.03
CA MET A 6 13.64 -7.04 1.35
C MET A 6 12.98 -6.08 2.36
N TYR A 7 11.66 -6.12 2.43
CA TYR A 7 10.84 -5.33 3.36
C TYR A 7 9.54 -6.06 3.71
N GLY A 8 8.88 -5.62 4.78
CA GLY A 8 7.60 -6.17 5.25
C GLY A 8 7.00 -5.29 6.34
N LEU A 9 5.86 -5.71 6.90
CA LEU A 9 5.24 -5.06 8.05
C LEU A 9 5.21 -5.99 9.26
N ILE A 10 5.35 -5.39 10.44
CA ILE A 10 5.02 -5.98 11.73
C ILE A 10 3.98 -5.10 12.39
N LEU A 11 2.88 -5.70 12.84
CA LEU A 11 1.88 -5.03 13.67
C LEU A 11 2.18 -5.33 15.13
N VAL A 12 2.32 -4.29 15.93
CA VAL A 12 2.36 -4.39 17.39
C VAL A 12 1.05 -3.82 17.92
N GLU A 13 0.12 -4.70 18.28
CA GLU A 13 -1.18 -4.26 18.76
C GLU A 13 -1.08 -3.55 20.12
N PRO A 14 -1.91 -2.51 20.36
CA PRO A 14 -2.06 -1.97 21.70
C PRO A 14 -2.64 -3.04 22.63
N ALA A 15 -2.47 -2.90 23.95
CA ALA A 15 -2.90 -3.92 24.92
C ALA A 15 -4.39 -4.31 24.83
N GLY A 16 -5.26 -3.39 24.38
CA GLY A 16 -6.70 -3.64 24.17
C GLY A 16 -7.06 -4.20 22.79
N GLY A 17 -6.08 -4.42 21.92
CA GLY A 17 -6.25 -4.77 20.52
C GLY A 17 -6.76 -3.62 19.65
N LEU A 18 -6.87 -3.86 18.35
CA LEU A 18 -7.52 -2.94 17.42
C LEU A 18 -9.06 -3.14 17.41
N PRO A 19 -9.85 -2.11 17.05
CA PRO A 19 -11.27 -2.29 16.81
C PRO A 19 -11.52 -3.43 15.81
N ARG A 20 -12.58 -4.22 16.02
CA ARG A 20 -12.92 -5.32 15.13
C ARG A 20 -13.34 -4.80 13.76
N VAL A 21 -12.87 -5.46 12.71
CA VAL A 21 -13.34 -5.32 11.32
C VAL A 21 -13.68 -6.70 10.74
N ASP A 22 -14.37 -6.74 9.61
CA ASP A 22 -14.75 -8.00 8.95
C ASP A 22 -13.61 -8.58 8.10
N ARG A 23 -12.75 -7.70 7.54
CA ARG A 23 -11.63 -8.07 6.67
C ARG A 23 -10.39 -7.25 7.02
N GLU A 24 -9.24 -7.92 7.07
CA GLU A 24 -7.94 -7.28 7.15
C GLU A 24 -7.07 -7.69 5.97
N TYR A 25 -6.36 -6.74 5.37
CA TYR A 25 -5.48 -6.98 4.24
C TYR A 25 -4.12 -6.33 4.41
N TYR A 26 -3.11 -6.96 3.83
CA TYR A 26 -1.75 -6.46 3.75
C TYR A 26 -1.45 -5.98 2.32
N VAL A 27 -1.00 -4.73 2.22
CA VAL A 27 -0.57 -4.10 0.98
C VAL A 27 0.75 -3.39 1.23
N MET A 28 1.70 -3.54 0.31
CA MET A 28 2.97 -2.82 0.41
C MET A 28 3.39 -2.28 -0.94
N GLN A 29 3.55 -0.97 -1.03
CA GLN A 29 4.17 -0.32 -2.17
C GLN A 29 5.68 -0.52 -2.12
N GLY A 30 6.29 -0.68 -3.28
CA GLY A 30 7.71 -0.46 -3.46
C GLY A 30 8.03 -0.21 -4.93
N GLU A 31 9.16 0.43 -5.16
CA GLU A 31 9.65 0.71 -6.49
C GLU A 31 10.92 -0.07 -6.84
N PHE A 32 11.03 -0.41 -8.13
CA PHE A 32 12.05 -1.28 -8.67
C PHE A 32 12.77 -0.61 -9.83
N TYR A 33 14.09 -0.74 -9.84
CA TYR A 33 15.00 -0.03 -10.73
C TYR A 33 15.68 -1.05 -11.64
N THR A 34 15.07 -1.34 -12.80
CA THR A 34 15.62 -2.32 -13.74
C THR A 34 16.54 -1.66 -14.76
N THR A 35 17.55 -2.37 -15.26
CA THR A 35 18.38 -1.87 -16.37
C THR A 35 17.55 -1.64 -17.63
N GLY A 36 16.74 -2.63 -18.03
CA GLY A 36 15.76 -2.47 -19.10
C GLY A 36 14.64 -1.49 -18.72
N LYS A 37 14.00 -0.93 -19.73
CA LYS A 37 12.81 -0.07 -19.57
C LYS A 37 11.59 -0.89 -19.11
N THR A 38 10.54 -0.21 -18.65
CA THR A 38 9.23 -0.83 -18.39
C THR A 38 8.81 -1.76 -19.53
N LEU A 39 8.40 -2.99 -19.19
CA LEU A 39 8.02 -4.08 -20.10
C LEU A 39 9.14 -4.64 -21.00
N ALA A 40 10.41 -4.27 -20.81
CA ALA A 40 11.51 -4.93 -21.51
C ALA A 40 11.55 -6.43 -21.16
N PRO A 41 11.62 -7.33 -22.16
CA PRO A 41 11.58 -8.77 -21.91
C PRO A 41 12.86 -9.28 -21.22
N GLY A 42 12.78 -10.47 -20.63
CA GLY A 42 13.92 -11.16 -20.04
C GLY A 42 14.16 -10.82 -18.56
N LEU A 43 15.17 -11.47 -17.97
CA LEU A 43 15.58 -11.22 -16.60
C LEU A 43 16.24 -9.84 -16.50
N GLN A 44 15.67 -8.98 -15.68
CA GLN A 44 16.13 -7.61 -15.50
C GLN A 44 16.98 -7.47 -14.23
N PRO A 45 18.27 -7.09 -14.33
CA PRO A 45 19.10 -6.79 -13.17
C PRO A 45 18.76 -5.40 -12.59
N LEU A 46 19.16 -5.19 -11.34
CA LEU A 46 19.09 -3.89 -10.66
C LEU A 46 20.02 -2.87 -11.33
N ASP A 47 19.50 -1.67 -11.60
CA ASP A 47 20.25 -0.51 -12.08
C ASP A 47 20.49 0.47 -10.92
N THR A 48 21.74 0.53 -10.46
CA THR A 48 22.11 1.39 -9.33
C THR A 48 22.10 2.87 -9.67
N ALA A 49 22.33 3.26 -10.94
CA ALA A 49 22.27 4.66 -11.34
C ALA A 49 20.83 5.17 -11.33
N LYS A 50 19.88 4.37 -11.81
CA LYS A 50 18.44 4.68 -11.71
C LYS A 50 17.97 4.71 -10.26
N LEU A 51 18.44 3.79 -9.42
CA LEU A 51 18.15 3.78 -7.99
C LEU A 51 18.60 5.07 -7.30
N THR A 52 19.87 5.47 -7.47
CA THR A 52 20.41 6.67 -6.81
C THR A 52 19.83 7.97 -7.36
N SER A 53 19.33 7.97 -8.61
CA SER A 53 18.65 9.13 -9.20
C SER A 53 17.13 9.11 -9.00
N GLU A 54 16.60 8.15 -8.23
CA GLU A 54 15.18 8.01 -7.91
C GLU A 54 14.28 7.88 -9.16
N ARG A 55 14.75 7.17 -10.19
CA ARG A 55 14.04 6.94 -11.46
C ARG A 55 13.64 5.47 -11.62
N PRO A 56 12.59 4.99 -10.93
CA PRO A 56 12.18 3.60 -11.05
C PRO A 56 11.52 3.31 -12.41
N GLU A 57 11.53 2.05 -12.80
CA GLU A 57 10.82 1.54 -13.98
C GLU A 57 9.46 0.95 -13.60
N TYR A 58 9.30 0.59 -12.33
CA TYR A 58 8.07 0.04 -11.77
C TYR A 58 7.84 0.60 -10.37
N VAL A 59 6.62 1.04 -10.12
CA VAL A 59 6.06 1.26 -8.77
C VAL A 59 4.88 0.30 -8.65
N VAL A 60 4.93 -0.61 -7.68
CA VAL A 60 3.96 -1.71 -7.60
C VAL A 60 3.53 -1.96 -6.17
N PHE A 61 2.30 -2.46 -6.02
CA PHE A 61 1.88 -3.12 -4.79
C PHE A 61 2.26 -4.60 -4.83
N ASN A 62 2.76 -5.12 -3.71
CA ASN A 62 3.05 -6.54 -3.46
C ASN A 62 4.01 -7.16 -4.49
N GLY A 63 5.04 -6.40 -4.89
CA GLY A 63 6.28 -6.93 -5.49
C GLY A 63 6.22 -7.29 -6.99
N LYS A 64 5.07 -7.18 -7.65
CA LYS A 64 4.98 -7.36 -9.12
C LYS A 64 3.83 -6.57 -9.74
N MET A 65 3.96 -6.24 -11.02
CA MET A 65 2.87 -5.67 -11.80
C MET A 65 1.66 -6.60 -11.76
N GLY A 66 0.49 -6.04 -11.42
CA GLY A 66 -0.76 -6.79 -11.34
C GLY A 66 -0.87 -7.79 -10.18
N ALA A 67 -0.03 -7.69 -9.14
CA ALA A 67 -0.09 -8.58 -7.97
C ALA A 67 -1.49 -8.62 -7.32
N LEU A 68 -2.20 -7.48 -7.31
CA LEU A 68 -3.53 -7.32 -6.74
C LEU A 68 -4.65 -7.31 -7.79
N LEU A 69 -4.38 -7.83 -9.00
CA LEU A 69 -5.35 -7.95 -10.08
C LEU A 69 -5.70 -9.43 -10.33
N ASN A 70 -6.81 -9.66 -11.04
CA ASN A 70 -7.32 -10.99 -11.40
C ASN A 70 -7.44 -11.93 -10.19
N ASP A 71 -6.59 -12.95 -10.09
CA ASP A 71 -6.64 -13.93 -9.00
C ASP A 71 -6.13 -13.35 -7.67
N GLY A 72 -5.35 -12.26 -7.71
CA GLY A 72 -4.81 -11.58 -6.53
C GLY A 72 -5.71 -10.48 -5.98
N VAL A 73 -6.93 -10.30 -6.50
CA VAL A 73 -7.83 -9.25 -6.03
C VAL A 73 -8.22 -9.44 -4.56
N LEU A 74 -8.22 -8.32 -3.82
CA LEU A 74 -8.79 -8.26 -2.49
C LEU A 74 -10.32 -8.33 -2.61
N ARG A 75 -10.99 -9.08 -1.72
CA ARG A 75 -12.44 -9.32 -1.80
C ARG A 75 -13.16 -8.87 -0.54
N ALA A 76 -14.23 -8.13 -0.69
CA ALA A 76 -15.13 -7.81 0.40
C ALA A 76 -16.57 -7.87 -0.11
N LYS A 77 -17.52 -8.01 0.81
CA LYS A 77 -18.95 -7.92 0.52
C LYS A 77 -19.47 -6.55 0.92
N VAL A 78 -20.54 -6.12 0.25
CA VAL A 78 -21.29 -4.93 0.68
C VAL A 78 -21.71 -5.10 2.15
N GLY A 79 -21.45 -4.06 2.95
CA GLY A 79 -21.68 -4.03 4.39
C GLY A 79 -20.49 -4.48 5.23
N GLU A 80 -19.44 -5.09 4.65
CA GLU A 80 -18.23 -5.46 5.39
C GLU A 80 -17.33 -4.22 5.64
N THR A 81 -16.78 -4.15 6.85
CA THR A 81 -15.70 -3.24 7.22
C THR A 81 -14.35 -3.84 6.82
N VAL A 82 -13.53 -3.05 6.14
CA VAL A 82 -12.21 -3.44 5.64
C VAL A 82 -11.15 -2.57 6.27
N ARG A 83 -10.10 -3.20 6.83
CA ARG A 83 -8.86 -2.55 7.24
C ARG A 83 -7.73 -2.95 6.29
N LEU A 84 -7.00 -1.97 5.78
CA LEU A 84 -5.77 -2.18 5.02
C LEU A 84 -4.58 -1.74 5.86
N PHE A 85 -3.63 -2.64 6.07
CA PHE A 85 -2.29 -2.30 6.54
C PHE A 85 -1.42 -1.99 5.32
N VAL A 86 -1.14 -0.71 5.09
CA VAL A 86 -0.50 -0.22 3.88
C VAL A 86 0.90 0.26 4.19
N GLY A 87 1.89 -0.53 3.82
CA GLY A 87 3.29 -0.16 3.94
C GLY A 87 3.79 0.52 2.67
N ASN A 88 4.81 1.36 2.82
CA ASN A 88 5.62 1.81 1.70
C ASN A 88 7.08 1.43 1.98
N GLY A 89 7.55 0.36 1.35
CA GLY A 89 8.93 -0.08 1.45
C GLY A 89 9.92 0.87 0.76
N GLY A 90 9.44 1.72 -0.15
CA GLY A 90 10.27 2.57 -0.97
C GLY A 90 11.15 1.77 -1.95
N PRO A 91 12.45 2.12 -2.09
CA PRO A 91 13.29 2.78 -1.09
C PRO A 91 13.22 4.32 -1.00
N ASN A 92 12.74 5.02 -2.01
CA ASN A 92 12.87 6.46 -2.18
C ASN A 92 11.52 7.21 -2.25
N LEU A 93 10.51 6.64 -2.92
CA LEU A 93 9.27 7.35 -3.21
C LEU A 93 8.33 7.42 -2.01
N ILE A 94 7.53 8.48 -1.97
CA ILE A 94 6.37 8.64 -1.07
C ILE A 94 5.13 8.23 -1.87
N SER A 95 4.23 7.46 -1.25
CA SER A 95 2.94 7.11 -1.86
C SER A 95 1.89 8.14 -1.51
N SER A 96 1.23 8.70 -2.51
CA SER A 96 -0.08 9.38 -2.40
C SER A 96 -1.18 8.31 -2.44
N PHE A 97 -1.27 7.50 -1.40
CA PHE A 97 -2.12 6.31 -1.40
C PHE A 97 -3.60 6.66 -1.44
N HIS A 98 -4.29 6.13 -2.44
CA HIS A 98 -5.70 6.37 -2.72
C HIS A 98 -6.41 5.09 -3.15
N MET A 99 -7.72 5.02 -2.90
CA MET A 99 -8.58 3.98 -3.44
C MET A 99 -9.70 4.59 -4.29
N ILE A 100 -9.60 4.43 -5.61
CA ILE A 100 -10.57 4.98 -6.55
C ILE A 100 -11.95 4.39 -6.28
N GLY A 101 -12.92 5.28 -6.06
CA GLY A 101 -14.33 4.95 -5.83
C GLY A 101 -14.73 4.83 -4.35
N GLU A 102 -13.81 5.05 -3.41
CA GLU A 102 -14.09 5.02 -1.97
C GLU A 102 -13.45 6.19 -1.24
N ILE A 103 -13.90 6.43 -0.01
CA ILE A 103 -13.31 7.38 0.95
C ILE A 103 -12.88 6.57 2.17
N PHE A 104 -11.72 6.87 2.74
CA PHE A 104 -11.30 6.24 3.99
C PHE A 104 -12.08 6.84 5.16
N ASP A 105 -12.93 6.03 5.78
CA ASP A 105 -13.68 6.39 6.99
C ASP A 105 -12.70 6.76 8.12
N THR A 106 -11.61 6.00 8.23
CA THR A 106 -10.55 6.20 9.23
C THR A 106 -9.17 6.07 8.60
N VAL A 107 -8.26 6.98 8.95
CA VAL A 107 -6.83 6.87 8.61
C VAL A 107 -5.98 7.08 9.86
N TYR A 108 -5.19 6.06 10.19
CA TYR A 108 -4.09 6.17 11.14
C TYR A 108 -2.87 6.66 10.36
N THR A 109 -2.77 7.98 10.24
CA THR A 109 -1.68 8.66 9.53
C THR A 109 -0.34 8.18 10.07
N GLU A 110 0.59 7.85 9.17
CA GLU A 110 1.94 7.35 9.49
C GLU A 110 1.96 6.14 10.44
N GLY A 111 0.86 5.38 10.53
CA GLY A 111 0.75 4.18 11.35
C GLY A 111 0.63 4.46 12.85
N ALA A 112 0.30 5.70 13.25
CA ALA A 112 0.23 6.15 14.63
C ALA A 112 -0.95 5.55 15.43
N ILE A 113 -0.87 4.25 15.74
CA ILE A 113 -1.82 3.54 16.61
C ILE A 113 -1.53 3.85 18.08
N GLY A 114 -2.59 4.00 18.88
CA GLY A 114 -2.49 4.27 20.33
C GLY A 114 -2.09 5.70 20.73
N GLY A 115 -1.74 6.57 19.77
CA GLY A 115 -1.23 7.92 20.01
C GLY A 115 -2.24 9.07 19.91
N GLY A 116 -3.52 8.80 19.67
CA GLY A 116 -4.54 9.84 19.50
C GLY A 116 -5.73 9.37 18.65
N ALA A 117 -6.65 10.29 18.36
CA ALA A 117 -7.76 10.00 17.46
C ALA A 117 -7.27 9.96 15.98
N PRO A 118 -7.62 8.92 15.21
CA PRO A 118 -7.25 8.85 13.80
C PRO A 118 -8.00 9.90 12.98
N ALA A 119 -7.44 10.26 11.82
CA ALA A 119 -8.10 11.13 10.86
C ALA A 119 -9.35 10.45 10.28
N LYS A 120 -10.33 11.25 9.84
CA LYS A 120 -11.64 10.78 9.35
C LYS A 120 -11.96 11.39 7.99
N ASN A 121 -12.70 10.65 7.16
CA ASN A 121 -13.17 11.09 5.84
C ASN A 121 -12.04 11.57 4.92
N VAL A 122 -10.98 10.76 4.81
CA VAL A 122 -9.77 11.10 4.05
C VAL A 122 -9.82 10.43 2.68
N GLN A 123 -9.62 11.20 1.60
CA GLN A 123 -9.57 10.65 0.24
C GLN A 123 -8.24 9.98 -0.09
N THR A 124 -7.12 10.61 0.29
CA THR A 124 -5.77 10.24 -0.07
C THR A 124 -4.86 10.54 1.12
N THR A 125 -3.93 9.64 1.43
CA THR A 125 -2.99 9.82 2.53
C THR A 125 -1.55 9.62 2.05
N LEU A 126 -0.63 10.44 2.55
CA LEU A 126 0.79 10.27 2.26
C LEU A 126 1.35 9.15 3.11
N ILE A 127 2.07 8.22 2.48
CA ILE A 127 2.80 7.15 3.16
C ILE A 127 4.30 7.32 2.82
N PRO A 128 5.12 7.80 3.76
CA PRO A 128 6.56 7.99 3.54
C PRO A 128 7.29 6.70 3.15
N ALA A 129 8.43 6.81 2.46
CA ALA A 129 9.31 5.67 2.25
C ALA A 129 9.80 5.11 3.61
N GLY A 130 9.71 3.80 3.80
CA GLY A 130 9.95 3.14 5.09
C GLY A 130 8.83 3.35 6.12
N GLY A 131 7.73 4.01 5.74
CA GLY A 131 6.56 4.26 6.57
C GLY A 131 5.41 3.30 6.29
N ALA A 132 4.34 3.48 7.04
CA ALA A 132 3.08 2.77 6.85
C ALA A 132 1.90 3.66 7.22
N ALA A 133 0.70 3.25 6.81
CA ALA A 133 -0.56 3.78 7.31
C ALA A 133 -1.54 2.61 7.52
N ILE A 134 -2.55 2.84 8.35
CA ILE A 134 -3.73 1.96 8.41
C ILE A 134 -4.91 2.77 7.91
N VAL A 135 -5.63 2.23 6.93
CA VAL A 135 -6.88 2.82 6.46
C VAL A 135 -8.04 1.85 6.69
N GLU A 136 -9.19 2.39 7.04
CA GLU A 136 -10.42 1.63 7.24
C GLU A 136 -11.56 2.26 6.44
N LEU A 137 -12.43 1.42 5.90
CA LEU A 137 -13.64 1.82 5.21
C LEU A 137 -14.71 0.74 5.28
N THR A 138 -15.96 1.14 5.09
CA THR A 138 -17.09 0.23 4.92
C THR A 138 -17.46 0.13 3.45
N VAL A 139 -17.56 -1.08 2.90
CA VAL A 139 -17.95 -1.25 1.49
C VAL A 139 -19.45 -1.01 1.34
N GLN A 140 -19.84 0.11 0.73
CA GLN A 140 -21.25 0.51 0.64
C GLN A 140 -21.93 0.05 -0.66
N VAL A 141 -21.17 -0.13 -1.73
CA VAL A 141 -21.70 -0.48 -3.06
C VAL A 141 -20.91 -1.65 -3.67
N PRO A 142 -21.55 -2.51 -4.49
CA PRO A 142 -20.84 -3.55 -5.21
C PRO A 142 -20.01 -2.92 -6.33
N GLY A 143 -18.76 -3.33 -6.50
CA GLY A 143 -17.91 -2.76 -7.54
C GLY A 143 -16.48 -3.27 -7.54
N ARG A 144 -15.68 -2.68 -8.44
CA ARG A 144 -14.22 -2.79 -8.45
C ARG A 144 -13.64 -1.46 -8.02
N PHE A 145 -12.88 -1.46 -6.94
CA PHE A 145 -12.16 -0.31 -6.41
C PHE A 145 -10.66 -0.53 -6.65
N LEU A 146 -9.95 0.53 -7.02
CA LEU A 146 -8.55 0.43 -7.45
C LEU A 146 -7.64 1.13 -6.44
N LEU A 147 -6.70 0.39 -5.86
CA LEU A 147 -5.61 0.95 -5.08
C LEU A 147 -4.58 1.57 -6.01
N VAL A 148 -4.20 2.81 -5.75
CA VAL A 148 -3.24 3.57 -6.55
C VAL A 148 -2.32 4.43 -5.68
N ASP A 149 -1.16 4.74 -6.25
CA ASP A 149 -0.38 5.92 -5.90
C ASP A 149 -0.80 7.03 -6.89
N HIS A 150 -1.33 8.15 -6.37
CA HIS A 150 -2.01 9.19 -7.16
C HIS A 150 -1.09 10.35 -7.57
#